data_AF-A0A350D3D6-F1
#
_entry.id   AF-A0A350D3D6-F1
#
_cell.length_a   1.000
_cell.length_b   1.000
_cell.length_c   1.000
_cell.angle_alpha   90.00
_cell.angle_beta   90.00
_cell.angle_gamma   90.00
#
_symmetry.space_group_name_H-M   'P 1'
#
loop_
_entity.id
_entity.type
_entity.pdbx_description
1 polymer ?
#
loop_
_entity_poly.entity_id
_entity_poly.type
_entity_poly.pdbx_seq_one_letter_code
_entity_poly.pdbx_strand_id
1 'polypeptide(L)'
;MYGLPYSPSSVNNPYVSGSSSPILVGDDGQYLGRLNSNKYDPESVSNPYGVYGSKYSPVSINNPYSLYGSPYSAYSVSNPYTTQAPKIYAPQNSLSLPGIGGKSNFLKKDD
;
A
#
# COMPACT_ATOMS: atom_id res chain seq x y z
N MET A 1 16.31 3.94 -15.85
CA MET A 1 16.54 2.97 -14.77
C MET A 1 15.18 2.43 -14.33
N TYR A 2 14.73 1.35 -14.95
CA TYR A 2 13.42 0.75 -14.66
C TYR A 2 13.51 0.01 -13.33
N GLY A 3 12.60 0.33 -12.39
CA GLY A 3 12.63 -0.16 -11.02
C GLY A 3 12.70 -1.69 -10.97
N LEU A 4 13.64 -2.21 -10.18
CA LEU A 4 13.80 -3.64 -10.00
C LEU A 4 12.48 -4.24 -9.46
N PRO A 5 12.03 -5.40 -9.96
CA PRO A 5 10.78 -6.03 -9.55
C PRO A 5 10.74 -6.41 -8.05
N TYR A 6 11.89 -6.35 -7.37
CA TYR A 6 12.06 -6.67 -5.96
C TYR A 6 12.37 -5.45 -5.07
N SER A 7 12.28 -4.22 -5.60
CA SER A 7 12.46 -3.03 -4.78
C SER A 7 11.34 -2.93 -3.72
N PRO A 8 11.66 -2.52 -2.48
CA PRO A 8 10.65 -2.40 -1.43
C PRO A 8 9.53 -1.41 -1.81
N SER A 9 9.88 -0.32 -2.49
CA SER A 9 8.94 0.68 -3.01
C SER A 9 8.21 0.29 -4.30
N SER A 10 8.41 -0.92 -4.82
CA SER A 10 7.75 -1.38 -6.04
C SER A 10 6.37 -1.94 -5.74
N VAL A 11 5.37 -1.43 -6.46
CA VAL A 11 3.97 -1.89 -6.40
C VAL A 11 3.81 -3.33 -6.90
N ASN A 12 4.74 -3.76 -7.75
CA ASN A 12 4.77 -5.10 -8.33
C ASN A 12 5.58 -6.09 -7.50
N ASN A 13 6.06 -5.69 -6.31
CA ASN A 13 6.84 -6.57 -5.46
C ASN A 13 5.92 -7.55 -4.70
N PRO A 14 6.00 -8.87 -4.95
CA PRO A 14 5.21 -9.85 -4.24
C PRO A 14 5.76 -10.20 -2.84
N TYR A 15 6.98 -9.75 -2.52
CA TYR A 15 7.67 -10.06 -1.27
C TYR A 15 7.60 -8.93 -0.24
N VAL A 16 7.24 -7.71 -0.65
CA VAL A 16 7.15 -6.61 0.29
C VAL A 16 5.88 -6.74 1.14
N SER A 17 6.05 -6.53 2.44
CA SER A 17 4.99 -6.53 3.44
C SER A 17 5.34 -5.45 4.47
N GLY A 18 4.34 -4.88 5.14
CA GLY A 18 4.60 -3.87 6.17
C GLY A 18 4.89 -2.47 5.62
N SER A 19 5.55 -1.65 6.45
CA SER A 19 5.82 -0.21 6.26
C SER A 19 6.70 0.13 5.05
N SER A 20 7.34 -0.86 4.45
CA SER A 20 8.13 -0.70 3.23
C SER A 20 7.27 -0.70 1.96
N SER A 21 5.96 -0.96 2.08
CA SER A 21 5.01 -0.88 0.97
C SER A 21 4.47 0.54 0.81
N PRO A 22 4.31 1.06 -0.42
CA PRO A 22 3.48 2.24 -0.62
C PRO A 22 2.05 1.97 -0.12
N ILE A 23 1.41 2.99 0.44
CA ILE A 23 0.02 2.91 0.88
C ILE A 23 -0.88 3.74 -0.02
N LEU A 24 -2.13 3.34 -0.11
CA LEU A 24 -3.17 4.08 -0.81
C LEU A 24 -4.10 4.71 0.23
N VAL A 25 -4.40 5.99 0.05
CA VAL A 25 -5.27 6.75 0.95
C VAL A 25 -6.26 7.54 0.10
N GLY A 26 -7.55 7.46 0.41
CA GLY A 26 -8.60 8.25 -0.21
C GLY A 26 -8.36 9.75 -0.03
N ASP A 27 -8.97 10.56 -0.89
CA ASP A 27 -8.87 12.03 -0.75
C ASP A 27 -9.50 12.53 0.56
N ASP A 28 -10.46 11.78 1.10
CA ASP A 28 -11.09 11.95 2.41
C ASP A 28 -10.20 11.52 3.59
N GLY A 29 -9.00 10.99 3.32
CA GLY A 29 -8.08 10.45 4.32
C GLY A 29 -8.35 8.99 4.70
N GLN A 30 -9.29 8.31 4.04
CA GLN A 30 -9.55 6.89 4.31
C GLN A 30 -8.35 6.04 3.90
N TYR A 31 -7.86 5.19 4.80
CA TYR A 31 -6.85 4.20 4.43
C TYR A 31 -7.47 3.12 3.52
N LEU A 32 -6.88 2.90 2.35
CA LEU A 32 -7.34 1.98 1.31
C LEU A 32 -6.38 0.81 1.08
N GLY A 33 -5.47 0.57 2.02
CA GLY A 33 -4.55 -0.56 1.99
C GLY A 33 -3.19 -0.26 1.38
N ARG A 34 -2.38 -1.31 1.26
CA ARG A 34 -1.03 -1.27 0.70
C ARG A 34 -1.04 -1.59 -0.77
N LEU A 35 -0.38 -0.74 -1.55
CA LEU A 35 -0.16 -0.90 -2.98
C LEU A 35 1.00 -1.89 -3.20
N ASN A 36 0.77 -3.17 -2.89
CA ASN A 36 1.71 -4.26 -3.14
C ASN A 36 1.01 -5.43 -3.86
N SER A 37 1.80 -6.32 -4.46
CA SER A 37 1.32 -7.51 -5.19
C SER A 37 1.27 -8.78 -4.34
N ASN A 38 1.44 -8.65 -3.02
CA ASN A 38 1.49 -9.77 -2.09
C ASN A 38 0.07 -10.26 -1.76
N LYS A 39 -0.33 -11.39 -2.33
CA LYS A 39 -1.66 -11.98 -2.09
C LYS A 39 -1.88 -12.55 -0.69
N TYR A 40 -0.83 -12.60 0.13
CA TYR A 40 -0.88 -13.09 1.52
C TYR A 40 -0.90 -11.97 2.56
N ASP A 41 -0.57 -10.73 2.17
CA ASP A 41 -0.65 -9.59 3.08
C ASP A 41 -2.14 -9.19 3.25
N PRO A 42 -2.68 -9.19 4.48
CA PRO A 42 -4.08 -8.85 4.75
C PRO A 42 -4.43 -7.40 4.36
N GLU A 43 -3.43 -6.52 4.34
CA GLU A 43 -3.61 -5.11 3.95
C GLU A 43 -3.35 -4.87 2.46
N SER A 44 -2.95 -5.88 1.70
CA SER A 44 -2.68 -5.74 0.26
C SER A 44 -3.93 -5.51 -0.57
N VAL A 45 -3.86 -4.54 -1.48
CA VAL A 45 -4.88 -4.35 -2.52
C VAL A 45 -4.88 -5.49 -3.56
N SER A 46 -3.83 -6.30 -3.64
CA SER A 46 -3.77 -7.45 -4.54
C SER A 46 -4.26 -8.75 -3.88
N ASN A 47 -4.60 -8.71 -2.58
CA ASN A 47 -5.15 -9.85 -1.87
C ASN A 47 -6.68 -9.94 -2.11
N PRO A 48 -7.18 -10.92 -2.88
CA PRO A 48 -8.60 -11.04 -3.19
C PRO A 48 -9.47 -11.43 -1.98
N TYR A 49 -8.85 -11.93 -0.92
CA TYR A 49 -9.48 -12.27 0.35
C TYR A 49 -9.30 -11.17 1.41
N GLY A 50 -8.48 -10.14 1.12
CA GLY A 50 -8.21 -9.03 2.02
C GLY A 50 -9.28 -7.94 1.96
N VAL A 51 -9.36 -7.10 2.99
CA VAL A 51 -10.36 -6.04 3.08
C VAL A 51 -10.18 -4.99 1.99
N TYR A 52 -8.94 -4.73 1.55
CA TYR A 52 -8.63 -3.68 0.57
C TYR A 52 -8.48 -4.16 -0.87
N GLY A 53 -8.32 -5.47 -1.07
CA GLY A 53 -8.20 -6.09 -2.39
C GLY A 53 -9.39 -6.94 -2.83
N SER A 54 -10.30 -7.27 -1.91
CA SER A 54 -11.47 -8.10 -2.23
C SER A 54 -12.52 -7.35 -3.04
N LYS A 55 -13.06 -7.99 -4.08
CA LYS A 55 -14.14 -7.45 -4.91
C LYS A 55 -15.49 -7.28 -4.17
N TYR A 56 -15.59 -7.75 -2.93
CA TYR A 56 -16.82 -7.67 -2.12
C TYR A 56 -16.74 -6.63 -1.01
N SER A 57 -15.55 -6.07 -0.75
CA SER A 57 -15.38 -5.11 0.34
C SER A 57 -15.80 -3.71 -0.08
N PRO A 58 -16.51 -2.96 0.80
CA PRO A 58 -16.96 -1.60 0.50
C PRO A 58 -15.82 -0.56 0.45
N VAL A 59 -14.64 -0.89 0.98
CA VAL A 59 -13.45 -0.01 0.97
C VAL A 59 -12.38 -0.47 -0.04
N SER A 60 -12.64 -1.57 -0.75
CA SER A 60 -11.68 -2.14 -1.70
C SER A 60 -11.74 -1.43 -3.06
N ILE A 61 -10.57 -1.05 -3.56
CA ILE A 61 -10.44 -0.44 -4.89
C ILE A 61 -10.77 -1.40 -6.03
N ASN A 62 -10.76 -2.71 -5.78
CA ASN A 62 -11.12 -3.72 -6.77
C ASN A 62 -12.62 -4.04 -6.80
N ASN A 63 -13.42 -3.41 -5.92
CA ASN A 63 -14.86 -3.58 -5.93
C ASN A 63 -15.50 -2.49 -6.81
N PRO A 64 -16.10 -2.84 -7.97
CA PRO A 64 -16.71 -1.86 -8.88
C PRO A 64 -17.99 -1.22 -8.32
N TYR A 65 -18.51 -1.74 -7.21
CA TYR A 65 -19.66 -1.17 -6.49
C TYR A 65 -19.24 -0.37 -5.26
N SER A 66 -17.95 -0.29 -4.95
CA SER A 66 -17.43 0.50 -3.83
C SER A 66 -17.22 1.97 -4.22
N LEU A 67 -17.10 2.82 -3.21
CA LEU A 67 -16.77 4.23 -3.40
C LEU A 67 -15.39 4.43 -4.05
N TYR A 68 -14.44 3.51 -3.84
CA TYR A 68 -13.05 3.66 -4.27
C TYR A 68 -12.68 2.87 -5.53
N GLY A 69 -13.53 1.91 -5.94
CA GLY A 69 -13.35 1.12 -7.15
C GLY A 69 -14.40 1.35 -8.23
N SER A 70 -15.53 2.00 -7.91
CA SER A 70 -16.59 2.23 -8.90
C SER A 70 -16.19 3.27 -9.94
N PRO A 71 -16.31 3.00 -11.25
CA PRO A 71 -15.93 3.96 -12.30
C PRO A 71 -16.78 5.25 -12.29
N TYR A 72 -17.91 5.26 -11.57
CA TYR A 72 -18.81 6.40 -11.45
C TYR A 72 -18.61 7.22 -10.17
N SER A 73 -17.80 6.72 -9.22
CA SER A 73 -17.61 7.39 -7.94
C SER A 73 -16.59 8.53 -8.04
N ALA A 74 -16.85 9.62 -7.32
CA ALA A 74 -15.90 10.71 -7.16
C ALA A 74 -14.65 10.33 -6.35
N TYR A 75 -14.60 9.20 -5.65
CA TYR A 75 -13.39 8.79 -4.91
C TYR A 75 -12.69 7.57 -5.52
N SER A 76 -13.04 7.22 -6.76
CA SER A 76 -12.55 5.99 -7.38
C SER A 76 -11.21 6.15 -8.09
N VAL A 77 -10.35 5.15 -7.92
CA VAL A 77 -9.09 5.04 -8.68
C VAL A 77 -9.31 4.80 -10.18
N SER A 78 -10.48 4.28 -10.56
CA SER A 78 -10.80 3.90 -11.95
C SER A 78 -11.66 4.93 -12.69
N ASN A 79 -12.04 6.04 -12.04
CA ASN A 79 -12.81 7.10 -12.67
C ASN A 79 -11.86 8.16 -13.28
N PRO A 80 -11.77 8.31 -14.62
CA PRO A 80 -10.88 9.29 -15.24
C PRO A 80 -11.32 10.75 -15.07
N TYR A 81 -12.56 10.98 -14.65
CA TYR A 81 -13.13 12.31 -14.47
C TYR A 81 -13.15 12.77 -13.00
N THR A 82 -12.61 11.97 -12.09
CA THR A 82 -12.59 12.36 -10.69
C THR A 82 -11.52 13.42 -10.39
N THR A 83 -11.88 14.38 -9.53
CA THR A 83 -10.96 15.32 -8.90
C THR A 83 -10.53 14.91 -7.49
N GLN A 84 -11.19 13.90 -6.91
CA GLN A 84 -10.96 13.41 -5.53
C GLN A 84 -10.39 11.98 -5.56
N ALA A 85 -9.48 11.72 -6.51
CA ALA A 85 -8.82 10.43 -6.64
C ALA A 85 -8.00 10.10 -5.36
N PRO A 86 -7.94 8.82 -4.96
CA PRO A 86 -7.04 8.38 -3.92
C PRO A 86 -5.56 8.67 -4.25
N LYS A 87 -4.79 9.02 -3.23
CA LYS A 87 -3.37 9.37 -3.31
C LYS A 87 -2.51 8.20 -2.87
N ILE A 88 -1.39 8.01 -3.56
CA ILE A 88 -0.38 7.02 -3.20
C ILE A 88 0.68 7.72 -2.33
N TYR A 89 0.90 7.19 -1.14
CA TYR A 89 1.99 7.63 -0.28
C TYR A 89 3.13 6.62 -0.40
N ALA A 90 4.33 7.15 -0.70
CA ALA A 90 5.54 6.36 -0.73
C ALA A 90 5.74 5.66 0.61
N PRO A 91 6.36 4.46 0.62
CA PRO A 91 6.70 3.81 1.86
C PRO A 91 7.55 4.75 2.69
N GLN A 92 7.24 4.81 3.98
CA GLN A 92 8.10 5.46 4.94
C GLN A 92 9.34 4.56 5.07
N ASN A 93 10.30 4.72 4.16
CA ASN A 93 11.63 4.18 4.37
C ASN A 93 12.06 4.69 5.75
N SER A 94 12.33 3.79 6.68
CA SER A 94 12.97 4.09 7.96
C SER A 94 14.43 4.55 7.80
N LEU A 95 14.76 5.23 6.69
CA LEU A 95 16.07 5.76 6.33
C LEU A 95 16.07 7.23 5.89
N SER A 96 15.05 8.02 6.23
CA SER A 96 15.20 9.49 6.25
C SER A 96 14.61 10.10 7.52
N LEU A 97 15.23 9.76 8.66
CA LEU A 97 15.32 10.68 9.79
C LEU A 97 16.72 11.33 9.72
N PRO A 98 16.85 12.67 9.65
CA PRO A 98 18.10 13.31 10.00
C PRO A 98 18.27 13.15 11.51
N GLY A 99 18.95 12.09 11.95
CA GLY A 99 19.13 11.81 13.36
C GLY A 99 19.42 10.35 13.64
N ILE A 100 20.70 9.99 13.57
CA ILE A 100 21.29 8.75 14.05
C ILE A 100 20.81 8.47 15.48
N GLY A 101 20.12 7.35 15.69
CA GLY A 101 19.67 6.95 17.02
C GLY A 101 19.06 5.56 17.14
N GLY A 102 19.23 4.69 16.14
CA GLY A 102 18.88 3.28 16.27
C GLY A 102 20.04 2.50 16.87
N LYS A 103 20.11 2.37 18.20
CA LYS A 103 20.95 1.34 18.83
C LYS A 103 20.31 -0.02 18.55
N SER A 104 20.73 -0.67 17.47
CA SER A 104 20.55 -2.11 17.30
C SER A 104 21.58 -2.81 18.19
N ASN A 105 21.12 -3.44 19.26
CA ASN A 105 21.95 -4.35 20.06
C ASN A 105 22.19 -5.63 19.26
N PHE A 106 23.25 -5.64 18.45
CA PHE A 106 23.87 -6.84 17.92
C PHE A 106 24.95 -7.33 18.89
N LEU A 107 24.89 -8.61 19.24
CA LEU A 107 25.94 -9.47 19.82
C LEU A 107 26.48 -9.12 21.23
N LYS A 108 26.17 -9.99 22.18
CA LYS A 108 27.22 -10.55 23.05
C LYS A 108 27.08 -12.07 23.05
N LYS A 109 28.09 -12.72 22.44
CA LYS A 109 28.43 -14.12 22.67
C LYS A 109 29.06 -14.16 24.05
N ASP A 110 28.45 -14.86 24.97
CA ASP A 110 29.06 -15.39 26.20
C ASP A 110 28.59 -16.86 26.18
N ASP A 111 29.44 -17.88 26.08
CA ASP A 111 30.54 -18.26 26.98
C ASP A 111 31.86 -18.66 26.27
#